data_AF-A0A1A8TM23-F1
#
_entry.id   AF-A0A1A8TM23-F1
#
_cell.length_a   1.000
_cell.length_b   1.000
_cell.length_c   1.000
_cell.angle_alpha   90.00
_cell.angle_beta   90.00
_cell.angle_gamma   90.00
#
_symmetry.space_group_name_H-M   'P 1'
#
loop_
_entity.id
_entity.type
_entity.pdbx_description
1 polymer ?
#
loop_
_entity_poly.entity_id
_entity_poly.type
_entity_poly.pdbx_seq_one_letter_code
_entity_poly.pdbx_strand_id
1 'polypeptide(L)'
;MPSTSFSNDGLLTQYDYDPFGRHTAKHTEQGQIDFIWDGNQLLGECLNGQYTWYINRPNEFHPVALIKQDGIYYYHLDQLNTPRFVTNQAAEVVWENTANAYGYEDKALEKQRTQEEYNQAPSDFYQPIRFQGKRLILDIIPNFQ
;
A
#
# COMPACT_ATOMS: atom_id res chain seq x y z
N MET A 1 -21.31 3.81 -13.97
CA MET A 1 -20.01 4.37 -13.56
C MET A 1 -19.01 4.07 -14.68
N PRO A 2 -18.11 4.99 -15.03
CA PRO A 2 -17.01 4.68 -15.94
C PRO A 2 -16.11 3.59 -15.35
N SER A 3 -15.58 2.71 -16.21
CA SER A 3 -14.69 1.61 -15.83
C SER A 3 -13.58 1.41 -16.86
N THR A 4 -12.39 1.01 -16.41
CA THR A 4 -11.24 0.70 -17.27
C THR A 4 -10.70 -0.67 -16.91
N SER A 5 -10.37 -1.48 -17.92
CA SER A 5 -9.82 -2.83 -17.71
C SER A 5 -8.49 -2.99 -18.45
N PHE A 6 -7.56 -3.71 -17.84
CA PHE A 6 -6.31 -4.12 -18.47
C PHE A 6 -5.97 -5.57 -18.13
N SER A 7 -5.27 -6.23 -19.04
CA SER A 7 -4.75 -7.58 -18.82
C SER A 7 -3.24 -7.50 -18.65
N ASN A 8 -2.73 -8.14 -17.59
CA ASN A 8 -1.31 -8.37 -17.39
C ASN A 8 -1.08 -9.87 -17.19
N ASP A 9 -0.26 -10.50 -18.03
CA ASP A 9 0.03 -11.94 -17.98
C ASP A 9 -1.22 -12.85 -17.92
N GLY A 10 -2.31 -12.44 -18.58
CA GLY A 10 -3.58 -13.17 -18.61
C GLY A 10 -4.53 -12.85 -17.45
N LEU A 11 -4.07 -12.16 -16.40
CA LEU A 11 -4.91 -11.73 -15.29
C LEU A 11 -5.63 -10.42 -15.64
N LEU A 12 -6.96 -10.44 -15.58
CA LEU A 12 -7.78 -9.25 -15.82
C LEU A 12 -7.89 -8.42 -14.53
N THR A 13 -7.56 -7.13 -14.63
CA THR A 13 -7.86 -6.15 -13.60
C THR A 13 -8.79 -5.08 -14.15
N GLN A 14 -9.88 -4.80 -13.43
CA GLN A 14 -10.82 -3.73 -13.76
C GLN A 14 -10.88 -2.70 -12.63
N TYR A 15 -11.01 -1.42 -12.98
CA TYR A 15 -11.22 -0.33 -12.05
C TYR A 15 -12.54 0.37 -12.35
N ASP A 16 -13.25 0.74 -11.30
CA ASP A 16 -14.42 1.61 -11.37
C ASP A 16 -14.07 3.00 -10.84
N TYR A 17 -14.74 4.01 -11.38
CA TYR A 17 -14.44 5.40 -11.10
C TYR A 17 -15.68 6.20 -10.73
N ASP A 18 -15.51 7.18 -9.87
CA ASP A 18 -16.51 8.23 -9.65
C ASP A 18 -16.38 9.38 -10.67
N PRO A 19 -17.31 10.35 -10.68
CA PRO A 19 -17.26 11.49 -11.61
C PRO A 19 -16.02 12.39 -11.48
N PHE A 20 -15.27 12.31 -10.39
CA PHE A 20 -14.03 13.04 -10.17
C PHE A 20 -12.79 12.24 -10.63
N GLY A 21 -12.98 11.04 -11.17
CA GLY A 21 -11.90 10.18 -11.66
C GLY A 21 -11.16 9.43 -10.54
N ARG A 22 -11.71 9.39 -9.32
CA ARG A 22 -11.12 8.60 -8.23
C ARG A 22 -11.56 7.14 -8.37
N HIS A 23 -10.66 6.22 -8.03
CA HIS A 23 -10.98 4.80 -8.03
C HIS A 23 -11.98 4.49 -6.92
N THR A 24 -13.13 3.93 -7.26
CA THR A 24 -14.13 3.49 -6.28
C THR A 24 -14.01 2.00 -5.97
N ALA A 25 -13.59 1.21 -6.95
CA ALA A 25 -13.33 -0.21 -6.77
C ALA A 25 -12.21 -0.70 -7.70
N LYS A 26 -11.54 -1.78 -7.29
CA LYS A 26 -10.65 -2.60 -8.12
C LYS A 26 -11.14 -4.04 -8.07
N HIS A 27 -11.31 -4.64 -9.23
CA HIS A 27 -11.70 -6.04 -9.40
C HIS A 27 -10.52 -6.82 -9.96
N THR A 28 -10.17 -7.92 -9.30
CA THR A 28 -9.21 -8.92 -9.78
C THR A 28 -9.85 -10.30 -9.73
N GLU A 29 -9.19 -11.32 -10.27
CA GLU A 29 -9.64 -12.71 -10.12
C GLU A 29 -9.74 -13.18 -8.66
N GLN A 30 -9.01 -12.53 -7.75
CA GLN A 30 -8.94 -12.87 -6.32
C GLN A 30 -9.98 -12.14 -5.46
N GLY A 31 -10.64 -11.12 -6.00
CA GLY A 31 -11.67 -10.38 -5.29
C GLY A 31 -11.76 -8.92 -5.68
N GLN A 32 -12.58 -8.21 -4.90
CA GLN A 32 -12.86 -6.80 -5.07
C GLN A 32 -12.27 -6.01 -3.90
N ILE A 33 -11.58 -4.92 -4.22
CA ILE A 33 -11.15 -3.92 -3.26
C ILE A 33 -12.03 -2.68 -3.44
N ASP A 34 -12.79 -2.32 -2.42
CA ASP A 34 -13.56 -1.08 -2.38
C ASP A 34 -12.74 0.04 -1.76
N PHE A 35 -12.74 1.21 -2.38
CA PHE A 35 -12.00 2.38 -1.90
C PHE A 35 -12.93 3.40 -1.26
N ILE A 36 -12.55 3.87 -0.07
CA ILE A 36 -13.34 4.78 0.76
C ILE A 36 -12.63 6.13 0.79
N TRP A 37 -13.35 7.18 0.37
CA TRP A 37 -12.79 8.53 0.21
C TRP A 37 -13.50 9.55 1.10
N ASP A 38 -12.75 10.51 1.62
CA ASP A 38 -13.25 11.77 2.19
C ASP A 38 -12.62 12.95 1.47
N GLY A 39 -13.45 13.70 0.73
CA GLY A 39 -12.95 14.67 -0.23
C GLY A 39 -11.87 14.04 -1.13
N ASN A 40 -10.69 14.65 -1.22
CA ASN A 40 -9.61 14.13 -2.08
C ASN A 40 -8.73 13.07 -1.39
N GLN A 41 -9.05 12.66 -0.17
CA GLN A 41 -8.22 11.79 0.64
C GLN A 41 -8.77 10.37 0.68
N LEU A 42 -7.91 9.39 0.37
CA LEU A 42 -8.24 7.98 0.58
C LEU A 42 -8.22 7.71 2.08
N LEU A 43 -9.38 7.38 2.65
CA LEU A 43 -9.53 7.03 4.06
C LEU A 43 -9.29 5.56 4.31
N GLY A 44 -9.65 4.69 3.37
CA GLY A 44 -9.52 3.26 3.59
C GLY A 44 -9.82 2.43 2.36
N GLU A 45 -9.59 1.14 2.52
CA GLU A 45 -9.95 0.11 1.56
C GLU A 45 -10.58 -1.09 2.28
N CYS A 46 -11.47 -1.80 1.58
CA CYS A 46 -12.08 -3.03 2.05
C CYS A 46 -11.82 -4.14 1.05
N LEU A 47 -11.20 -5.23 1.49
CA LEU A 47 -11.00 -6.44 0.70
C LEU A 47 -11.65 -7.61 1.46
N ASN A 48 -12.65 -8.25 0.83
CA ASN A 48 -13.33 -9.41 1.40
C ASN A 48 -13.86 -9.19 2.84
N GLY A 49 -14.34 -7.97 3.13
CA GLY A 49 -14.84 -7.57 4.46
C GLY A 49 -13.76 -7.11 5.44
N GLN A 50 -12.48 -7.23 5.10
CA GLN A 50 -11.38 -6.73 5.92
C GLN A 50 -11.05 -5.29 5.55
N TYR A 51 -11.18 -4.41 6.54
CA TYR A 51 -10.90 -2.99 6.37
C TYR A 51 -9.45 -2.65 6.71
N THR A 52 -8.87 -1.81 5.87
CA THR A 52 -7.63 -1.10 6.13
C THR A 52 -7.93 0.40 6.13
N TRP A 53 -7.61 1.09 7.21
CA TRP A 53 -7.81 2.54 7.33
C TRP A 53 -6.47 3.28 7.34
N TYR A 54 -6.43 4.41 6.64
CA TYR A 54 -5.28 5.29 6.55
C TYR A 54 -5.52 6.54 7.39
N ILE A 55 -4.63 6.77 8.35
CA ILE A 55 -4.61 7.99 9.15
C ILE A 55 -3.54 8.90 8.58
N ASN A 56 -3.95 10.04 8.05
CA ASN A 56 -3.03 11.08 7.58
C ASN A 56 -3.04 12.29 8.51
N ARG A 57 -2.03 13.15 8.42
CA ARG A 57 -2.04 14.45 9.09
C ARG A 57 -3.21 15.32 8.59
N PRO A 58 -3.83 16.15 9.43
CA PRO A 58 -4.94 17.00 9.01
C PRO A 58 -4.55 17.90 7.83
N ASN A 59 -5.40 17.94 6.80
CA ASN A 59 -5.21 18.74 5.57
C ASN A 59 -3.92 18.42 4.78
N GLU A 60 -3.31 17.27 5.05
CA GLU A 60 -2.08 16.83 4.40
C GLU A 60 -2.20 15.37 3.96
N PHE A 61 -1.58 15.01 2.84
CA PHE A 61 -1.53 13.62 2.36
C PHE A 61 -0.38 12.84 3.02
N HIS A 62 -0.02 13.17 4.25
CA HIS A 62 1.12 12.58 4.94
C HIS A 62 0.64 11.46 5.86
N PRO A 63 0.93 10.18 5.52
CA PRO A 63 0.45 9.07 6.30
C PRO A 63 1.18 8.97 7.63
N VAL A 64 0.40 8.79 8.70
CA VAL A 64 0.86 8.70 10.08
C VAL A 64 0.73 7.27 10.57
N ALA A 65 -0.44 6.67 10.33
CA ALA A 65 -0.70 5.30 10.75
C ALA A 65 -1.62 4.57 9.76
N LEU A 66 -1.58 3.26 9.86
CA LEU A 66 -2.44 2.34 9.15
C LEU A 66 -3.10 1.42 10.19
N ILE A 67 -4.42 1.29 10.12
CA ILE A 67 -5.20 0.45 11.02
C ILE A 67 -5.73 -0.72 10.20
N LYS A 68 -5.34 -1.93 10.58
CA LYS A 68 -5.88 -3.19 10.07
C LYS A 68 -6.59 -3.91 11.21
N GLN A 69 -7.15 -5.08 10.93
CA GLN A 69 -7.86 -5.87 11.92
C GLN A 69 -6.97 -6.43 13.02
N ASP A 70 -5.70 -6.67 12.69
CA ASP A 70 -4.68 -7.24 13.58
C ASP A 70 -3.92 -6.18 14.39
N GLY A 71 -4.08 -4.90 14.07
CA GLY A 71 -3.55 -3.82 14.90
C GLY A 71 -3.28 -2.51 14.17
N ILE A 72 -2.47 -1.69 14.83
CA ILE A 72 -2.05 -0.37 14.36
C ILE A 72 -0.59 -0.42 13.94
N TYR A 73 -0.32 0.20 12.80
CA TYR A 73 0.98 0.29 12.19
C TYR A 73 1.36 1.76 11.99
N TYR A 74 2.61 2.11 12.26
CA TYR A 74 3.07 3.50 12.27
C TYR A 74 4.04 3.75 11.12
N TYR A 75 3.79 4.81 10.35
CA TYR A 75 4.67 5.22 9.26
C TYR A 75 5.82 6.08 9.77
N HIS A 76 7.02 5.73 9.34
CA HIS A 76 8.21 6.53 9.54
C HIS A 76 8.65 7.10 8.20
N LEU A 77 8.46 8.41 8.04
CA LEU A 77 8.69 9.12 6.77
C LEU A 77 10.05 9.81 6.77
N ASP A 78 10.64 9.98 5.58
CA ASP A 78 11.75 10.90 5.40
C ASP A 78 11.28 12.37 5.29
N GLN A 79 12.24 13.30 5.11
CA GLN A 79 11.97 14.73 4.95
C GLN A 79 11.09 15.09 3.74
N LEU A 80 10.92 14.19 2.77
CA LEU A 80 10.07 14.35 1.59
C LEU A 80 8.71 13.65 1.76
N ASN A 81 8.40 13.18 2.96
CA ASN A 81 7.20 12.42 3.30
C ASN A 81 7.11 11.07 2.57
N THR A 82 8.26 10.49 2.22
CA THR A 82 8.34 9.14 1.65
C THR A 82 8.42 8.13 2.79
N PRO A 83 7.54 7.12 2.85
CA PRO A 83 7.68 6.04 3.82
C PRO A 83 9.05 5.35 3.70
N ARG A 84 9.82 5.34 4.78
CA ARG A 84 11.11 4.64 4.90
C ARG A 84 10.97 3.31 5.59
N PHE A 85 10.15 3.22 6.64
CA PHE A 85 9.79 1.97 7.28
C PHE A 85 8.44 2.09 8.00
N VAL A 86 7.85 0.95 8.35
CA VAL A 86 6.61 0.84 9.13
C VAL A 86 6.89 -0.01 10.35
N THR A 87 6.35 0.36 11.51
CA THR A 87 6.45 -0.44 12.73
C THR A 87 5.09 -0.90 13.23
N ASN A 88 5.04 -2.04 13.91
CA ASN A 88 3.85 -2.49 14.66
C ASN A 88 3.75 -1.79 16.03
N GLN A 89 2.77 -2.20 16.84
CA GLN A 89 2.55 -1.68 18.20
C GLN A 89 3.67 -2.04 19.20
N ALA A 90 4.48 -3.06 18.91
CA ALA A 90 5.66 -3.43 19.68
C ALA A 90 6.93 -2.64 19.25
N ALA A 91 6.78 -1.67 18.35
CA ALA A 91 7.87 -0.91 17.74
C ALA A 91 8.86 -1.74 16.89
N GLU A 92 8.44 -2.94 16.48
CA GLU A 92 9.21 -3.78 15.57
C GLU A 92 8.97 -3.30 14.14
N VAL A 93 10.03 -3.23 13.34
CA VAL A 93 9.92 -2.91 11.92
C VAL A 93 9.15 -4.04 11.25
N VAL A 94 8.06 -3.71 10.55
CA VAL A 94 7.24 -4.65 9.78
C VAL A 94 7.26 -4.38 8.26
N TRP A 95 7.94 -3.33 7.82
CA TRP A 95 8.22 -3.08 6.41
C TRP A 95 9.31 -2.03 6.30
N GLU A 96 10.15 -2.12 5.27
CA GLU A 96 11.21 -1.15 5.00
C GLU A 96 11.32 -0.87 3.50
N ASN A 97 11.54 0.40 3.17
CA ASN A 97 11.71 0.85 1.80
C ASN A 97 13.15 0.63 1.31
N THR A 98 13.32 -0.39 0.47
CA THR A 98 14.57 -0.72 -0.22
C THR A 98 14.68 -0.08 -1.61
N ALA A 99 13.74 0.78 -1.99
CA ALA A 99 13.75 1.43 -3.29
C ALA A 99 14.82 2.53 -3.36
N ASN A 100 15.44 2.65 -4.53
CA ASN A 100 16.39 3.71 -4.84
C ASN A 100 15.70 5.08 -4.97
N ALA A 101 16.47 6.14 -5.23
CA ALA A 101 15.98 7.52 -5.34
C ALA A 101 14.90 7.74 -6.43
N TYR A 102 14.70 6.79 -7.34
CA TYR A 102 13.69 6.82 -8.39
C TYR A 102 12.48 5.91 -8.09
N GLY A 103 12.43 5.27 -6.91
CA GLY A 103 11.33 4.42 -6.51
C GLY A 103 11.39 2.98 -7.05
N TYR A 104 12.51 2.56 -7.65
CA TYR A 104 12.71 1.17 -8.04
C TYR A 104 13.31 0.37 -6.89
N GLU A 105 12.71 -0.77 -6.57
CA GLU A 105 13.23 -1.72 -5.59
C GLU A 105 14.61 -2.23 -6.02
N ASP A 106 15.61 -2.05 -5.16
CA ASP A 106 16.96 -2.52 -5.44
C ASP A 106 17.08 -3.99 -5.02
N LYS A 107 16.77 -4.91 -5.96
CA LYS A 107 16.86 -6.38 -5.77
C LYS A 107 18.26 -6.86 -5.32
N ALA A 108 19.27 -5.99 -5.40
CA ALA A 108 20.61 -6.28 -4.89
C ALA A 108 20.70 -6.25 -3.35
N LEU A 109 19.89 -5.41 -2.68
CA LEU A 109 19.87 -5.32 -1.21
C LEU A 109 19.16 -6.52 -0.57
N GLU A 110 18.19 -7.10 -1.27
CA GLU A 110 17.52 -8.35 -0.88
C GLU A 110 18.51 -9.52 -0.75
N LYS A 111 19.57 -9.53 -1.57
CA LYS A 111 20.60 -10.58 -1.60
C LYS A 111 21.71 -10.42 -0.55
N GLN A 112 21.73 -9.31 0.18
CA GLN A 112 22.77 -9.05 1.20
C GLN A 112 22.33 -9.35 2.62
N ARG A 113 21.04 -9.66 2.85
CA ARG A 113 20.55 -10.09 4.16
C ARG A 113 21.08 -11.49 4.49
N THR A 114 21.60 -11.66 5.70
CA THR A 114 21.92 -12.98 6.25
C THR A 114 20.63 -13.79 6.46
N GLN A 115 20.75 -15.12 6.49
CA GLN A 115 19.59 -16.01 6.68
C GLN A 115 18.82 -15.71 7.99
N GLU A 116 19.50 -15.20 9.01
CA GLU A 116 18.91 -14.80 10.30
C GLU A 116 18.12 -13.49 10.18
N GLU A 117 18.62 -12.50 9.44
CA GLU A 117 17.92 -11.24 9.13
C GLU A 117 16.73 -11.45 8.19
N TYR A 118 16.78 -12.47 7.33
CA TYR A 118 15.65 -12.88 6.49
C TYR A 118 14.53 -13.54 7.32
N ASN A 119 14.88 -14.38 8.30
CA ASN A 119 13.91 -15.00 9.20
C ASN A 119 13.29 -14.01 10.21
N GLN A 120 13.94 -12.86 10.42
CA GLN A 120 13.41 -11.71 11.16
C GLN A 120 12.87 -10.60 10.23
N ALA A 121 12.97 -10.80 8.91
CA ALA A 121 12.42 -9.84 7.97
C ALA A 121 10.91 -9.81 8.18
N PRO A 122 10.29 -8.64 8.10
CA PRO A 122 8.88 -8.55 8.34
C PRO A 122 8.07 -9.46 7.44
N SER A 123 7.00 -10.01 8.03
CA SER A 123 5.86 -10.69 7.40
C SER A 123 5.42 -10.05 6.07
N ASP A 124 4.55 -10.74 5.32
CA ASP A 124 3.78 -10.34 4.11
C ASP A 124 2.96 -9.03 4.24
N PHE A 125 3.50 -8.02 4.93
CA PHE A 125 2.90 -6.75 5.24
C PHE A 125 2.90 -5.90 3.97
N TYR A 126 1.76 -5.93 3.29
CA TYR A 126 1.51 -5.06 2.17
C TYR A 126 1.27 -3.62 2.63
N GLN A 127 2.09 -2.71 2.08
CA GLN A 127 1.94 -1.27 2.18
C GLN A 127 1.75 -0.67 0.77
N PRO A 128 0.58 -0.08 0.44
CA PRO A 128 0.34 0.60 -0.82
C PRO A 128 0.77 2.08 -1.00
N ILE A 129 1.05 2.86 0.07
CA ILE A 129 1.43 4.29 -0.07
C ILE A 129 2.90 4.43 -0.49
N ARG A 130 3.18 5.36 -1.41
CA ARG A 130 4.52 5.68 -1.92
C ARG A 130 4.80 7.18 -1.76
N PHE A 131 5.55 7.77 -2.68
CA PHE A 131 6.01 9.17 -2.65
C PHE A 131 4.85 10.18 -2.56
N GLN A 132 4.99 11.20 -1.72
CA GLN A 132 3.98 12.25 -1.48
C GLN A 132 2.59 11.75 -1.05
N GLY A 133 2.51 10.58 -0.39
CA GLY A 133 1.21 10.02 -0.02
C GLY A 133 0.40 9.48 -1.20
N LYS A 134 0.98 9.46 -2.40
CA LYS A 134 0.32 8.93 -3.60
C LYS A 134 0.55 7.43 -3.68
N ARG A 135 -0.49 6.72 -4.08
CA ARG A 135 -0.38 5.34 -4.55
C ARG A 135 0.01 5.38 -6.02
N LEU A 136 1.09 4.70 -6.41
CA LEU A 136 1.34 4.41 -7.82
C LEU A 136 0.38 3.28 -8.21
N ILE A 137 -0.46 3.54 -9.22
CA ILE A 137 -1.43 2.58 -9.77
C ILE A 137 -0.72 1.50 -10.61
N LEU A 138 0.60 1.61 -10.80
CA LEU A 138 1.36 0.70 -11.66
C LEU A 138 1.67 -0.66 -11.02
N ASP A 139 1.50 -0.82 -9.70
CA ASP A 139 1.86 -2.08 -9.06
C ASP A 139 0.65 -3.03 -9.03
N ILE A 140 0.82 -4.09 -9.81
CA ILE A 140 0.32 -5.45 -9.55
C ILE A 140 0.32 -5.63 -8.03
N ILE A 141 -0.87 -5.71 -7.43
CA ILE A 141 -0.97 -6.19 -6.05
C ILE A 141 -0.41 -7.61 -6.11
N PRO A 142 0.59 -7.97 -5.29
CA PRO A 142 1.06 -9.34 -5.26
C PRO A 142 -0.15 -10.24 -5.00
N ASN A 143 -0.27 -11.29 -5.81
CA ASN A 143 -1.29 -12.31 -5.61
C ASN A 143 -1.22 -12.75 -4.15
N PHE A 144 -2.25 -12.44 -3.36
CA PHE A 144 -2.34 -12.96 -2.00
C PHE A 144 -2.51 -14.48 -2.13
N GLN A 145 -1.52 -15.24 -1.63
CA GLN A 145 -1.60 -16.69 -1.42
C GLN A 145 -2.29 -16.97 -0.09
#